data_AF-A0A3G8C9T3-F1
#
_entry.id   AF-A0A3G8C9T3-F1
#
_cell.length_a   1.000
_cell.length_b   1.000
_cell.length_c   1.000
_cell.angle_alpha   90.00
_cell.angle_beta   90.00
_cell.angle_gamma   90.00
#
_symmetry.space_group_name_H-M   'P 1'
#
loop_
_entity.id
_entity.type
_entity.pdbx_description
1 polymer ?
#
loop_
_entity_poly.entity_id
_entity_poly.type
_entity_poly.pdbx_seq_one_letter_code
_entity_poly.pdbx_strand_id
1 'polypeptide(L)'
;MNFNESLRSAAHSGALLTQRSIAFARSEMKAFLGCALGCYLGFIVLFLLKADPETATFGDFLNVIHSSSKIAASFLAAALAVALRCLFPRK
;
A
#
# COMPACT_ATOMS: atom_id res chain seq x y z
N MET A 1 -28.41 -25.83 -25.33
CA MET A 1 -28.12 -25.06 -24.10
C MET A 1 -29.22 -24.05 -23.92
N ASN A 2 -29.95 -24.10 -22.81
CA ASN A 2 -31.11 -23.24 -22.58
C ASN A 2 -30.64 -21.80 -22.28
N PHE A 3 -31.34 -20.79 -22.79
CA PHE A 3 -31.05 -19.37 -22.51
C PHE A 3 -30.96 -19.08 -20.99
N ASN A 4 -31.81 -19.73 -20.19
CA ASN A 4 -31.80 -19.61 -18.73
C ASN A 4 -30.51 -20.19 -18.10
N GLU A 5 -29.98 -21.29 -18.64
CA GLU A 5 -28.71 -21.89 -18.19
C GLU A 5 -27.53 -21.00 -18.58
N SER A 6 -27.54 -20.41 -19.78
CA SER A 6 -26.55 -19.44 -20.21
C SER A 6 -26.55 -18.19 -19.31
N LEU A 7 -27.73 -17.66 -18.97
CA LEU A 7 -27.84 -16.50 -18.07
C LEU A 7 -27.32 -16.83 -16.67
N ARG A 8 -27.68 -17.98 -16.12
CA ARG A 8 -27.22 -18.42 -14.80
C ARG A 8 -25.71 -18.66 -14.77
N SER A 9 -25.16 -19.25 -15.83
CA SER A 9 -23.72 -19.43 -16.02
C SER A 9 -22.99 -18.08 -16.10
N ALA A 10 -23.47 -17.16 -16.92
CA ALA A 10 -22.90 -15.82 -17.06
C ALA A 10 -22.93 -15.03 -15.73
N ALA A 11 -24.04 -15.08 -14.98
CA ALA A 11 -24.16 -14.45 -13.68
C ALA A 11 -23.16 -15.04 -12.66
N HIS A 12 -22.98 -16.37 -12.67
CA HIS A 12 -22.01 -17.04 -11.81
C HIS A 12 -20.55 -16.68 -12.16
N SER A 13 -20.22 -16.64 -13.46
CA SER A 13 -18.91 -16.17 -13.93
C SER A 13 -18.65 -14.72 -13.58
N GLY A 14 -19.64 -13.83 -13.71
CA GLY A 14 -19.54 -12.43 -13.32
C GLY A 14 -19.29 -12.26 -11.81
N ALA A 15 -20.00 -13.02 -10.97
CA ALA A 15 -19.79 -13.03 -9.53
C ALA A 15 -18.37 -13.50 -9.17
N LEU A 16 -17.87 -14.56 -9.80
CA LEU A 16 -16.50 -15.06 -9.60
C LEU A 16 -15.43 -14.04 -9.99
N LEU A 17 -15.60 -13.36 -11.12
CA LEU A 17 -14.67 -12.31 -11.57
C LEU A 17 -14.65 -11.14 -10.58
N THR A 18 -15.82 -10.73 -10.10
CA THR A 18 -15.95 -9.66 -9.09
C THR A 18 -15.30 -10.05 -7.77
N GLN A 19 -15.49 -11.29 -7.31
CA GLN A 19 -14.86 -11.79 -6.10
C GLN A 19 -13.32 -11.80 -6.23
N ARG A 20 -12.80 -12.24 -7.38
CA ARG A 20 -11.35 -12.24 -7.66
C ARG A 20 -10.78 -10.84 -7.71
N SER A 21 -11.46 -9.89 -8.36
CA SER A 21 -10.98 -8.49 -8.43
C SER A 21 -10.98 -7.83 -7.05
N ILE A 22 -11.99 -8.06 -6.21
CA ILE A 22 -12.03 -7.58 -4.83
C ILE A 22 -10.88 -8.18 -4.01
N ALA A 23 -10.64 -9.48 -4.13
CA ALA A 23 -9.55 -10.15 -3.42
C ALA A 23 -8.18 -9.60 -3.84
N PHE A 24 -7.98 -9.37 -5.14
CA PHE A 24 -6.77 -8.75 -5.68
C PHE A 24 -6.60 -7.32 -5.15
N ALA A 25 -7.62 -6.47 -5.27
CA ALA A 25 -7.59 -5.10 -4.77
C ALA A 25 -7.27 -5.04 -3.27
N ARG A 26 -7.85 -5.96 -2.48
CA ARG A 26 -7.56 -6.06 -1.04
C ARG A 26 -6.13 -6.49 -0.76
N SER A 27 -5.57 -7.42 -1.53
CA SER A 27 -4.15 -7.82 -1.42
C SER A 27 -3.23 -6.64 -1.71
N GLU A 28 -3.47 -5.92 -2.81
CA GLU A 28 -2.62 -4.81 -3.21
C GLU A 28 -2.77 -3.61 -2.26
N MET A 29 -3.97 -3.31 -1.77
CA MET A 29 -4.16 -2.29 -0.72
C MET A 29 -3.43 -2.62 0.57
N LYS A 30 -3.40 -3.89 0.98
CA LYS A 30 -2.62 -4.32 2.16
C LYS A 30 -1.12 -4.13 1.92
N ALA A 31 -0.63 -4.49 0.74
CA ALA A 31 0.77 -4.33 0.37
C ALA A 31 1.17 -2.85 0.31
N PHE A 32 0.33 -2.02 -0.29
CA PHE A 32 0.47 -0.57 -0.32
C PHE A 32 0.55 0.01 1.09
N LEU A 33 -0.45 -0.28 1.92
CA LEU A 33 -0.53 0.27 3.28
C LEU A 33 0.65 -0.18 4.13
N GLY A 34 1.03 -1.45 4.05
CA GLY A 34 2.19 -1.99 4.76
C GLY A 34 3.50 -1.31 4.34
N CYS A 35 3.70 -1.10 3.05
CA CYS A 35 4.88 -0.39 2.54
C CYS A 35 4.89 1.09 2.93
N ALA A 36 3.76 1.79 2.79
CA ALA A 36 3.64 3.19 3.15
C ALA A 36 3.93 3.42 4.64
N LEU A 37 3.32 2.60 5.52
CA LEU A 37 3.59 2.64 6.96
C LEU A 37 5.05 2.31 7.27
N GLY A 38 5.62 1.29 6.62
CA GLY A 38 7.01 0.89 6.82
C GLY A 38 8.01 1.98 6.41
N CYS A 39 7.83 2.60 5.25
CA CYS A 39 8.66 3.71 4.77
C CYS A 39 8.53 4.94 5.69
N TYR A 40 7.31 5.27 6.10
CA TYR A 40 7.04 6.38 7.00
C TYR A 40 7.70 6.18 8.38
N LEU A 41 7.54 5.00 8.99
CA LEU A 41 8.23 4.63 10.21
C LEU A 41 9.76 4.64 10.04
N GLY A 42 10.25 4.23 8.86
CA GLY A 42 11.67 4.30 8.51
C GLY A 42 12.22 5.72 8.61
N PHE A 43 11.50 6.74 8.15
CA PHE A 43 11.91 8.14 8.31
C PHE A 43 11.99 8.58 9.77
N ILE A 44 11.08 8.09 10.63
CA ILE A 44 11.08 8.38 12.06
C ILE A 44 12.29 7.72 12.73
N VAL A 45 12.52 6.43 12.47
CA VAL A 45 13.67 5.70 13.02
C VAL A 45 14.99 6.33 12.56
N LEU A 46 15.11 6.70 11.28
CA LEU A 46 16.29 7.38 10.76
C LEU A 46 16.53 8.74 11.43
N PHE A 47 15.47 9.49 11.72
CA PHE A 47 15.57 10.72 12.49
C PHE A 47 16.11 10.43 13.91
N LEU A 48 15.53 9.46 14.62
CA LEU A 48 15.97 9.12 15.98
C LEU A 48 17.43 8.64 16.03
N LEU A 49 17.89 7.91 15.02
CA LEU A 49 19.28 7.42 14.93
C LEU A 49 20.29 8.52 14.60
N LYS A 50 19.88 9.57 13.89
CA LYS A 50 20.76 10.66 13.45
C LYS A 50 20.60 11.95 14.25
N ALA A 51 19.59 12.02 15.10
CA ALA A 51 19.34 13.15 15.96
C ALA A 51 20.53 13.34 16.91
N ASP A 52 21.08 14.55 16.92
CA ASP A 52 22.09 14.93 17.89
C ASP A 52 21.40 15.12 19.26
N PRO A 53 21.76 14.35 20.28
CA PRO A 53 21.10 14.40 21.57
C PRO A 53 21.24 15.74 22.29
N GLU A 54 22.23 16.57 21.93
CA GLU A 54 22.43 17.88 22.56
C GLU A 54 21.54 18.97 21.96
N THR A 55 21.07 18.78 20.72
CA THR A 55 20.37 19.83 19.96
C THR A 55 18.98 19.43 19.47
N ALA A 56 18.70 18.13 19.34
CA ALA A 56 17.43 17.63 18.84
C ALA A 56 16.29 17.90 19.83
N THR A 57 15.23 18.52 19.33
CA THR A 57 14.04 18.84 20.13
C THR A 57 12.88 17.91 19.82
N PHE A 58 11.91 17.87 20.73
CA PHE A 58 10.62 17.24 20.45
C PHE A 58 9.89 17.91 19.26
N GLY A 59 10.13 19.21 19.02
CA GLY A 59 9.60 19.92 17.86
C GLY A 59 10.13 19.36 16.53
N ASP A 60 11.40 19.00 16.47
CA ASP A 60 12.01 18.38 15.28
C ASP A 60 11.41 17.01 14.99
N PHE A 61 11.15 16.23 16.04
CA PHE A 61 10.43 14.97 15.94
C PHE A 61 9.00 15.16 15.40
N LEU A 62 8.25 16.13 15.93
CA LEU A 62 6.91 16.45 15.42
C LEU A 62 6.94 16.92 13.96
N ASN A 63 7.96 17.71 13.58
CA ASN A 63 8.15 18.12 12.19
C ASN A 63 8.41 16.91 11.28
N VAL A 64 9.11 15.88 11.75
CA VAL A 64 9.30 14.64 10.98
C VAL A 64 7.99 13.89 10.79
N ILE A 65 7.19 13.75 11.85
CA ILE A 65 5.91 13.05 11.81
C ILE A 65 4.91 13.79 10.92
N HIS A 66 4.74 15.09 11.11
CA HIS A 66 3.76 15.88 10.37
C HIS A 66 4.26 16.36 9.00
N SER A 67 5.46 15.93 8.57
CA SER A 67 6.02 16.32 7.29
C SER A 67 5.20 15.74 6.14
N SER A 68 4.50 16.62 5.43
CA SER A 68 3.75 16.27 4.21
C SER A 68 4.64 15.63 3.15
N SER A 69 5.90 16.07 3.01
CA SER A 69 6.84 15.51 2.04
C SER A 69 7.25 14.08 2.39
N LYS A 70 7.46 13.74 3.67
CA LYS A 70 7.77 12.36 4.11
C LYS A 70 6.57 11.43 3.94
N ILE A 71 5.36 11.93 4.20
CA ILE A 71 4.12 11.20 3.94
C ILE A 71 3.96 10.94 2.43
N ALA A 72 4.11 11.96 1.59
CA ALA A 72 4.02 11.83 0.14
C ALA A 72 5.08 10.86 -0.42
N ALA A 73 6.33 10.95 0.04
CA ALA A 73 7.40 10.05 -0.35
C ALA A 73 7.08 8.59 0.02
N SER A 74 6.48 8.36 1.19
CA SER A 74 6.07 7.03 1.63
C SER A 74 4.96 6.45 0.75
N PHE A 75 3.99 7.27 0.33
CA PHE A 75 2.96 6.85 -0.62
C PHE A 75 3.51 6.58 -2.02
N LEU A 76 4.44 7.41 -2.51
CA LEU A 76 5.13 7.19 -3.78
C LEU A 76 5.92 5.87 -3.77
N ALA A 77 6.65 5.59 -2.69
CA ALA A 77 7.38 4.34 -2.51
C ALA A 77 6.43 3.13 -2.48
N ALA A 78 5.30 3.24 -1.78
CA ALA A 78 4.29 2.19 -1.74
C ALA A 78 3.61 1.94 -3.09
N ALA A 79 3.29 3.01 -3.83
CA ALA A 79 2.73 2.91 -5.17
C ALA A 79 3.71 2.20 -6.12
N LEU A 80 4.99 2.57 -6.06
CA LEU A 80 6.04 1.93 -6.84
C LEU A 80 6.21 0.46 -6.46
N ALA A 81 6.18 0.13 -5.16
CA ALA A 81 6.28 -1.25 -4.68
C ALA A 81 5.13 -2.13 -5.20
N VAL A 82 3.90 -1.61 -5.18
CA VAL A 82 2.74 -2.31 -5.76
C VAL A 82 2.87 -2.44 -7.27
N ALA A 83 3.26 -1.38 -7.98
CA ALA A 83 3.47 -1.43 -9.43
C ALA A 83 4.51 -2.49 -9.82
N LEU A 84 5.64 -2.54 -9.10
CA LEU A 84 6.68 -3.56 -9.31
C LEU A 84 6.17 -4.97 -9.00
N ARG A 85 5.36 -5.15 -7.96
CA ARG A 85 4.75 -6.45 -7.64
C ARG A 85 3.79 -6.93 -8.73
N CYS A 86 3.01 -6.02 -9.31
CA CYS A 86 2.13 -6.30 -10.44
C CYS A 86 2.90 -6.65 -11.72
N LEU A 87 4.01 -5.96 -11.99
CA LEU A 87 4.86 -6.21 -13.16
C LEU A 87 5.70 -7.49 -13.03
N PHE A 88 6.13 -7.81 -11.81
CA PHE A 88 6.96 -8.98 -11.50
C PHE A 88 6.28 -9.87 -10.46
N PRO A 89 5.16 -10.54 -10.81
CA PRO A 89 4.50 -11.45 -9.89
C PRO A 89 5.47 -12.58 -9.51
N ARG A 90 5.72 -12.73 -8.21
CA ARG A 90 6.47 -13.89 -7.70
C ARG A 90 5.67 -15.16 -8.06
N LYS A 91 6.28 -16.04 -8.86
CA LYS A 91 5.76 -17.37 -9.19
C LYS A 91 5.54 -18.20 -7.93
#